data_AF-A0A366SCL1-F1
#
_entry.id   AF-A0A366SCL1-F1
#
_cell.length_a   1.000
_cell.length_b   1.000
_cell.length_c   1.000
_cell.angle_alpha   90.00
_cell.angle_beta   90.00
_cell.angle_gamma   90.00
#
_symmetry.space_group_name_H-M   'P 1'
#
loop_
_entity.id
_entity.type
_entity.pdbx_description
1 polymer ?
#
loop_
_entity_poly.entity_id
_entity_poly.type
_entity_poly.pdbx_seq_one_letter_code
_entity_poly.pdbx_strand_id
1 'polypeptide(L)'
;MHVYVHSANPWLDDHIKACIKQHVNDAIFYDDFHQIPENAETVFQLLNGWELNHHFAVLNRAKHGLLNAYPNSDALARKDHMAKVVDYWVTKRPDSILKGHSPATVQLSLDYAEYVEDALAAADDLTLLYSLEDNESKDPSERDWWILKPAMIDCGHGIRIFSTIDELADNLELAADISEEEEEEEEEVVKAKDESDTDSDGFHPSLSAPGLNSLDALITATGKLSMKQDISDAEKIQNLTIGENERIPSALLREFVAQQYIVSIPPIDGRKWHVRAYVLSVGRLKVHVFNEMLALLALDDYEPPWKNPSLKSSLTNTALQDEEEFTSKESMRDFWKIDDTLLPGDWKTNVFNQACQISSELLLAAASTMADKFTPLDKCYELFAIDCLVDTKGTAWLLEVNETPAFYEQGYAGELAERLMESVVAVTLEHLGVGEGIQNGEARGRMVEVLDAGELLGKSNITEILPGAL
;
A
#
# COMPACT_ATOMS: atom_id res chain seq x y z
N MET A 1 -26.95 -6.77 -17.10
CA MET A 1 -26.03 -6.68 -15.93
C MET A 1 -26.33 -5.39 -15.17
N HIS A 2 -26.37 -5.41 -13.83
CA HIS A 2 -26.55 -4.21 -13.00
C HIS A 2 -25.20 -3.68 -12.55
N VAL A 3 -24.98 -2.37 -12.67
CA VAL A 3 -23.66 -1.76 -12.51
C VAL A 3 -23.73 -0.56 -11.59
N TYR A 4 -22.80 -0.49 -10.64
CA TYR A 4 -22.55 0.69 -9.81
C TYR A 4 -21.08 1.09 -9.95
N VAL A 5 -20.83 2.36 -10.29
CA VAL A 5 -19.48 2.93 -10.42
C VAL A 5 -19.48 4.25 -9.67
N HIS A 6 -18.69 4.31 -8.60
CA HIS A 6 -18.42 5.49 -7.80
C HIS A 6 -17.00 5.37 -7.24
N SER A 7 -15.99 5.54 -8.11
CA SER A 7 -14.61 5.28 -7.74
C SER A 7 -14.05 6.36 -6.80
N ALA A 8 -12.89 6.10 -6.18
CA ALA A 8 -12.14 7.11 -5.45
C ALA A 8 -11.60 8.23 -6.36
N ASN A 9 -11.71 8.08 -7.69
CA ASN A 9 -11.20 9.00 -8.69
C ASN A 9 -12.34 9.34 -9.68
N PRO A 10 -13.28 10.23 -9.30
CA PRO A 10 -14.50 10.47 -10.08
C PRO A 10 -14.27 10.86 -11.55
N TRP A 11 -13.11 11.45 -11.86
CA TRP A 11 -12.72 11.79 -13.23
C TRP A 11 -12.58 10.55 -14.15
N LEU A 12 -12.37 9.35 -13.59
CA LEU A 12 -12.34 8.08 -14.32
C LEU A 12 -13.73 7.43 -14.50
N ASP A 13 -14.75 7.85 -13.73
CA ASP A 13 -16.02 7.12 -13.64
C ASP A 13 -16.74 7.04 -15.00
N ASP A 14 -16.79 8.14 -15.74
CA ASP A 14 -17.43 8.17 -17.06
C ASP A 14 -16.67 7.32 -18.09
N HIS A 15 -15.33 7.32 -18.02
CA HIS A 15 -14.49 6.47 -18.85
C HIS A 15 -14.74 4.97 -18.55
N ILE A 16 -14.78 4.60 -17.28
CA ILE A 16 -15.09 3.24 -16.82
C ILE A 16 -16.49 2.81 -17.28
N LYS A 17 -17.51 3.66 -17.07
CA LYS A 17 -18.89 3.39 -17.49
C LYS A 17 -18.98 3.19 -19.00
N ALA A 18 -18.27 4.02 -19.78
CA ALA A 18 -18.21 3.88 -21.24
C ALA A 18 -17.56 2.55 -21.64
N CYS A 19 -16.44 2.16 -21.02
CA CYS A 19 -15.77 0.88 -21.27
C CYS A 19 -16.69 -0.32 -20.95
N ILE A 20 -17.36 -0.32 -19.79
CA ILE A 20 -18.32 -1.38 -19.43
C ILE A 20 -19.43 -1.48 -20.47
N LYS A 21 -19.97 -0.34 -20.92
CA LYS A 21 -21.07 -0.31 -21.89
C LYS A 21 -20.66 -0.81 -23.28
N GLN A 22 -19.40 -0.65 -23.68
CA GLN A 22 -18.88 -1.24 -24.91
C GLN A 22 -18.88 -2.78 -24.86
N HIS A 23 -18.52 -3.37 -23.72
CA HIS A 23 -18.51 -4.82 -23.54
C HIS A 23 -19.92 -5.40 -23.29
N VAL A 24 -20.76 -4.66 -22.56
CA VAL A 24 -22.09 -5.08 -22.13
C VAL A 24 -23.09 -3.97 -22.45
N ASN A 25 -23.59 -3.96 -23.69
CA ASN A 25 -24.47 -2.90 -24.22
C ASN A 25 -25.76 -2.71 -23.41
N ASP A 26 -26.25 -3.77 -22.77
CA ASP A 26 -27.46 -3.80 -21.94
C ASP A 26 -27.17 -3.63 -20.43
N ALA A 27 -25.97 -3.15 -20.08
CA ALA A 27 -25.65 -2.77 -18.71
C ALA A 27 -26.57 -1.63 -18.23
N ILE A 28 -27.14 -1.82 -17.04
CA ILE A 28 -28.00 -0.83 -16.36
C ILE A 28 -27.18 -0.22 -15.24
N PHE A 29 -26.92 1.08 -15.34
CA PHE A 29 -26.13 1.84 -14.38
C PHE A 29 -27.04 2.49 -13.34
N TYR A 30 -26.60 2.47 -12.10
CA TYR A 30 -27.28 3.09 -10.96
C TYR A 30 -26.36 4.12 -10.32
N ASP A 31 -26.93 5.28 -9.96
CA ASP A 31 -26.22 6.30 -9.19
C ASP A 31 -26.31 6.04 -7.66
N ASP A 32 -27.24 5.18 -7.26
CA ASP A 32 -27.47 4.75 -5.88
C ASP A 32 -27.57 3.23 -5.82
N PHE A 33 -26.68 2.59 -5.07
CA PHE A 33 -26.60 1.13 -4.99
C PHE A 33 -27.85 0.49 -4.34
N HIS A 34 -28.64 1.24 -3.55
CA HIS A 34 -29.91 0.77 -2.99
C HIS A 34 -30.97 0.51 -4.07
N GLN A 35 -30.80 1.05 -5.27
CA GLN A 35 -31.72 0.86 -6.39
C GLN A 35 -31.44 -0.43 -7.19
N ILE A 36 -30.34 -1.11 -6.90
CA ILE A 36 -30.04 -2.42 -7.50
C ILE A 36 -31.11 -3.41 -7.05
N PRO A 37 -31.82 -4.10 -7.97
CA PRO A 37 -32.87 -5.03 -7.60
C PRO A 37 -32.38 -6.16 -6.70
N GLU A 38 -33.16 -6.52 -5.67
CA GLU A 38 -32.80 -7.60 -4.74
C GLU A 38 -32.65 -8.97 -5.44
N ASN A 39 -33.30 -9.15 -6.59
CA ASN A 39 -33.23 -10.35 -7.41
C ASN A 39 -32.27 -10.20 -8.61
N ALA A 40 -31.35 -9.23 -8.59
CA ALA A 40 -30.36 -9.03 -9.64
C ALA A 40 -29.51 -10.30 -9.84
N GLU A 41 -29.48 -10.82 -11.07
CA GLU A 41 -28.70 -12.03 -11.37
C GLU A 41 -27.20 -11.75 -11.44
N THR A 42 -26.81 -10.64 -12.07
CA THR A 42 -25.40 -10.23 -12.27
C THR A 42 -25.21 -8.78 -11.83
N VAL A 43 -24.29 -8.57 -10.89
CA VAL A 43 -23.96 -7.25 -10.32
C VAL A 43 -22.46 -6.96 -10.44
N PHE A 44 -22.10 -5.81 -10.98
CA PHE A 44 -20.72 -5.30 -11.00
C PHE A 44 -20.63 -4.01 -10.18
N GLN A 45 -19.68 -3.95 -9.25
CA GLN A 45 -19.44 -2.78 -8.40
C GLN A 45 -17.96 -2.37 -8.47
N LEU A 46 -17.73 -1.07 -8.69
CA LEU A 46 -16.44 -0.40 -8.51
C LEU A 46 -16.68 0.84 -7.66
N LEU A 47 -16.08 0.89 -6.47
CA LEU A 47 -16.35 1.90 -5.45
C LEU A 47 -15.09 2.45 -4.77
N ASN A 48 -15.26 3.56 -4.06
CA ASN A 48 -14.24 4.32 -3.35
C ASN A 48 -13.85 3.77 -1.96
N GLY A 49 -14.43 2.65 -1.52
CA GLY A 49 -14.16 1.98 -0.24
C GLY A 49 -15.12 2.35 0.90
N TRP A 50 -15.90 3.42 0.75
CA TRP A 50 -16.89 3.80 1.77
C TRP A 50 -18.09 2.85 1.78
N GLU A 51 -18.71 2.69 2.95
CA GLU A 51 -19.91 1.85 3.14
C GLU A 51 -19.75 0.41 2.64
N LEU A 52 -18.53 -0.13 2.63
CA LEU A 52 -18.20 -1.41 2.00
C LEU A 52 -19.08 -2.58 2.49
N ASN A 53 -19.45 -2.56 3.76
CA ASN A 53 -20.40 -3.48 4.37
C ASN A 53 -21.75 -3.55 3.63
N HIS A 54 -22.31 -2.42 3.20
CA HIS A 54 -23.54 -2.37 2.43
C HIS A 54 -23.36 -2.94 1.02
N HIS A 55 -22.20 -2.70 0.40
CA HIS A 55 -21.88 -3.24 -0.92
C HIS A 55 -21.66 -4.76 -0.92
N PHE A 56 -21.05 -5.31 0.14
CA PHE A 56 -21.01 -6.75 0.37
C PHE A 56 -22.41 -7.35 0.53
N ALA A 57 -23.32 -6.65 1.21
CA ALA A 57 -24.70 -7.10 1.35
C ALA A 57 -25.44 -7.18 0.00
N VAL A 58 -25.21 -6.23 -0.91
CA VAL A 58 -25.71 -6.30 -2.30
C VAL A 58 -25.11 -7.52 -3.02
N LEU A 59 -23.80 -7.72 -2.89
CA LEU A 59 -23.06 -8.80 -3.55
C LEU A 59 -23.48 -10.20 -3.08
N ASN A 60 -23.80 -10.35 -1.79
CA ASN A 60 -24.28 -11.61 -1.21
C ASN A 60 -25.63 -12.04 -1.81
N ARG A 61 -26.50 -11.09 -2.20
CA ARG A 61 -27.81 -11.37 -2.82
C ARG A 61 -27.72 -11.75 -4.29
N ALA A 62 -26.74 -11.20 -5.00
CA ALA A 62 -26.55 -11.49 -6.43
C ALA A 62 -26.08 -12.93 -6.67
N LYS A 63 -26.57 -13.57 -7.74
CA LYS A 63 -26.13 -14.93 -8.10
C LYS A 63 -24.69 -14.91 -8.62
N HIS A 64 -24.39 -13.98 -9.52
CA HIS A 64 -23.06 -13.66 -10.02
C HIS A 64 -22.76 -12.21 -9.62
N GLY A 65 -21.59 -11.94 -9.08
CA GLY A 65 -21.24 -10.56 -8.81
C GLY A 65 -19.77 -10.35 -8.56
N LEU A 66 -19.35 -9.10 -8.74
CA LEU A 66 -17.98 -8.68 -8.53
C LEU A 66 -17.91 -7.32 -7.84
N LEU A 67 -17.02 -7.20 -6.85
CA LEU A 67 -16.75 -5.98 -6.08
C LEU A 67 -15.24 -5.74 -5.98
N ASN A 68 -14.78 -4.50 -6.13
CA ASN A 68 -13.36 -4.10 -6.19
C ASN A 68 -12.62 -4.07 -4.83
N ALA A 69 -13.03 -4.90 -3.88
CA ALA A 69 -12.33 -5.06 -2.61
C ALA A 69 -12.46 -6.49 -2.09
N TYR A 70 -11.38 -7.03 -1.51
CA TYR A 70 -11.46 -8.19 -0.64
C TYR A 70 -11.91 -7.80 0.78
N PRO A 71 -12.47 -8.74 1.57
CA PRO A 71 -12.81 -8.45 2.97
C PRO A 71 -11.61 -8.15 3.87
N ASN A 72 -10.42 -8.60 3.47
CA ASN A 72 -9.18 -8.30 4.17
C ASN A 72 -7.99 -8.42 3.19
N SER A 73 -7.12 -7.42 3.23
CA SER A 73 -5.88 -7.23 2.44
C SER A 73 -4.68 -6.84 3.32
N ASP A 74 -4.86 -6.76 4.65
CA ASP A 74 -3.86 -6.33 5.63
C ASP A 74 -2.52 -7.05 5.52
N ALA A 75 -2.53 -8.33 5.13
CA ALA A 75 -1.31 -9.12 4.99
C ALA A 75 -0.36 -8.56 3.91
N LEU A 76 -0.90 -7.81 2.95
CA LEU A 76 -0.18 -7.19 1.85
C LEU A 76 0.08 -5.71 2.12
N ALA A 77 -0.97 -4.96 2.49
CA ALA A 77 -0.92 -3.51 2.59
C ALA A 77 -0.14 -3.00 3.81
N ARG A 78 -0.14 -3.74 4.92
CA ARG A 78 0.61 -3.36 6.12
C ARG A 78 2.03 -3.90 6.09
N LYS A 79 3.03 -3.02 6.25
CA LYS A 79 4.45 -3.39 6.13
C LYS A 79 4.92 -4.42 7.16
N ASP A 80 4.42 -4.35 8.38
CA ASP A 80 4.69 -5.33 9.43
C ASP A 80 4.15 -6.71 9.05
N HIS A 81 2.90 -6.81 8.60
CA HIS A 81 2.35 -8.08 8.13
C HIS A 81 3.03 -8.60 6.86
N MET A 82 3.31 -7.73 5.89
CA MET A 82 3.99 -8.11 4.65
C MET A 82 5.37 -8.72 4.93
N ALA A 83 6.13 -8.16 5.86
CA ALA A 83 7.42 -8.73 6.29
C ALA A 83 7.24 -10.16 6.83
N LYS A 84 6.25 -10.38 7.71
CA LYS A 84 5.91 -11.72 8.22
C LYS A 84 5.50 -12.70 7.11
N VAL A 85 4.73 -12.24 6.13
CA VAL A 85 4.36 -13.05 4.95
C VAL A 85 5.62 -13.52 4.22
N VAL A 86 6.54 -12.60 3.93
CA VAL A 86 7.81 -12.92 3.26
C VAL A 86 8.61 -13.93 4.08
N ASP A 87 8.82 -13.67 5.37
CA ASP A 87 9.61 -14.52 6.26
C ASP A 87 9.08 -15.96 6.35
N TYR A 88 7.77 -16.09 6.58
CA TYR A 88 7.11 -17.40 6.64
C TYR A 88 7.21 -18.14 5.31
N TRP A 89 7.08 -17.42 4.19
CA TRP A 89 7.16 -18.00 2.87
C TRP A 89 8.57 -18.50 2.54
N VAL A 90 9.58 -17.63 2.66
CA VAL A 90 10.97 -17.94 2.28
C VAL A 90 11.60 -18.98 3.20
N THR A 91 11.16 -19.07 4.47
CA THR A 91 11.59 -20.11 5.41
C THR A 91 11.28 -21.52 4.89
N LYS A 92 10.16 -21.69 4.17
CA LYS A 92 9.75 -22.98 3.57
C LYS A 92 10.11 -23.08 2.10
N ARG A 93 10.48 -21.97 1.46
CA ARG A 93 10.79 -21.87 0.03
C ARG A 93 12.07 -21.03 -0.15
N PRO A 94 13.24 -21.60 0.16
CA PRO A 94 14.50 -20.85 0.11
C PRO A 94 14.92 -20.40 -1.29
N ASP A 95 14.31 -20.95 -2.34
CA ASP A 95 14.52 -20.57 -3.74
C ASP A 95 13.50 -19.53 -4.26
N SER A 96 12.59 -19.06 -3.40
CA SER A 96 11.61 -18.01 -3.72
C SER A 96 12.31 -16.71 -4.13
N ILE A 97 11.74 -16.00 -5.11
CA ILE A 97 12.24 -14.68 -5.50
C ILE A 97 12.21 -13.69 -4.33
N LEU A 98 11.23 -13.81 -3.43
CA LEU A 98 11.05 -12.87 -2.33
C LEU A 98 12.28 -12.77 -1.41
N LYS A 99 13.06 -13.85 -1.30
CA LYS A 99 14.28 -13.90 -0.49
C LYS A 99 15.38 -12.92 -0.96
N GLY A 100 15.43 -12.64 -2.26
CA GLY A 100 16.43 -11.75 -2.87
C GLY A 100 15.86 -10.41 -3.33
N HIS A 101 14.56 -10.20 -3.17
CA HIS A 101 13.83 -9.06 -3.72
C HIS A 101 12.95 -8.36 -2.68
N SER A 102 13.04 -8.74 -1.40
CA SER A 102 12.46 -8.01 -0.28
C SER A 102 13.60 -7.59 0.67
N PRO A 103 13.74 -6.29 0.98
CA PRO A 103 14.76 -5.85 1.94
C PRO A 103 14.47 -6.42 3.33
N ALA A 104 15.54 -6.70 4.08
CA ALA A 104 15.41 -7.13 5.48
C ALA A 104 14.55 -6.11 6.24
N THR A 105 13.54 -6.59 6.97
CA THR A 105 12.56 -5.75 7.66
C THR A 105 12.31 -6.34 9.05
N VAL A 106 12.67 -5.57 10.08
CA VAL A 106 12.55 -5.98 11.49
C VAL A 106 11.43 -5.18 12.14
N GLN A 107 10.56 -5.86 12.89
CA GLN A 107 9.53 -5.23 13.71
C GLN A 107 10.12 -4.83 15.06
N LEU A 108 9.78 -3.62 15.51
CA LEU A 108 10.26 -3.06 16.76
C LEU A 108 9.10 -2.52 17.58
N SER A 109 9.12 -2.81 18.88
CA SER A 109 8.31 -2.12 19.88
C SER A 109 9.20 -1.09 20.57
N LEU A 110 9.01 0.19 20.27
CA LEU A 110 9.83 1.30 20.77
C LEU A 110 8.99 2.21 21.66
N ASP A 111 9.41 2.36 22.92
CA ASP A 111 8.75 3.26 23.88
C ASP A 111 9.46 4.61 23.94
N TYR A 112 10.73 4.63 24.39
CA TYR A 112 11.54 5.84 24.54
C TYR A 112 12.97 5.61 24.07
N ALA A 113 13.67 6.71 23.77
CA ALA A 113 15.07 6.69 23.33
C ALA A 113 15.99 5.89 24.27
N GLU A 114 15.79 5.97 25.59
CA GLU A 114 16.63 5.30 26.58
C GLU A 114 16.53 3.77 26.57
N TYR A 115 15.48 3.22 25.96
CA TYR A 115 15.20 1.77 25.93
C TYR A 115 15.45 1.14 24.55
N VAL A 116 16.06 1.87 23.61
CA VAL A 116 16.30 1.36 22.25
C VAL A 116 17.14 0.08 22.24
N GLU A 117 18.20 0.00 23.05
CA GLU A 117 19.03 -1.21 23.13
C GLU A 117 18.24 -2.42 23.63
N ASP A 118 17.42 -2.24 24.67
CA ASP A 118 16.56 -3.30 25.21
C ASP A 118 15.53 -3.76 24.17
N ALA A 119 14.94 -2.82 23.43
CA ALA A 119 13.98 -3.11 22.35
C ALA A 119 14.64 -3.88 21.19
N LEU A 120 15.84 -3.49 20.78
CA LEU A 120 16.60 -4.19 19.74
C LEU A 120 16.98 -5.62 20.17
N ALA A 121 17.36 -5.81 21.44
CA ALA A 121 17.69 -7.12 21.99
C ALA A 121 16.45 -8.01 22.21
N ALA A 122 15.27 -7.41 22.35
CA ALA A 122 14.00 -8.11 22.51
C ALA A 122 13.29 -8.44 21.19
N ALA A 123 13.76 -7.92 20.05
CA ALA A 123 13.19 -8.19 18.74
C ALA A 123 13.30 -9.68 18.36
N ASP A 124 12.29 -10.20 17.65
CA ASP A 124 12.27 -11.58 17.16
C ASP A 124 13.37 -11.87 16.12
N ASP A 125 13.85 -10.82 15.44
CA ASP A 125 14.94 -10.87 14.46
C ASP A 125 16.07 -9.91 14.85
N LEU A 126 17.26 -10.46 15.09
CA LEU A 126 18.46 -9.72 15.49
C LEU A 126 19.25 -9.15 14.31
N THR A 127 18.76 -9.28 13.08
CA THR A 127 19.43 -8.77 11.86
C THR A 127 19.74 -7.27 11.97
N LEU A 128 18.79 -6.48 12.49
CA LEU A 128 19.01 -5.06 12.69
C LEU A 128 20.10 -4.81 13.73
N LEU A 129 20.00 -5.42 14.92
CA LEU A 129 20.98 -5.24 15.98
C LEU A 129 22.40 -5.55 15.49
N TYR A 130 22.60 -6.71 14.86
CA TYR A 130 23.90 -7.08 14.31
C TYR A 130 24.38 -6.13 13.23
N SER A 131 23.48 -5.63 12.37
CA SER A 131 23.84 -4.63 11.37
C SER A 131 24.32 -3.32 11.99
N LEU A 132 23.68 -2.85 13.06
CA LEU A 132 24.06 -1.61 13.75
C LEU A 132 25.38 -1.76 14.52
N GLU A 133 25.61 -2.91 15.17
CA GLU A 133 26.89 -3.22 15.82
C GLU A 133 28.04 -3.27 14.81
N ASP A 134 27.84 -3.91 13.65
CA ASP A 134 28.86 -3.99 12.59
C ASP A 134 29.22 -2.60 12.03
N ASN A 135 28.22 -1.69 11.98
CA ASN A 135 28.37 -0.33 11.49
C ASN A 135 29.27 0.55 12.36
N GLU A 136 29.47 0.24 13.65
CA GLU A 136 30.36 1.00 14.54
C GLU A 136 31.81 1.05 14.03
N SER A 137 32.22 0.00 13.33
CA SER A 137 33.56 -0.13 12.77
C SER A 137 33.72 0.43 11.35
N LYS A 138 32.62 0.91 10.73
CA LYS A 138 32.56 1.34 9.33
C LYS A 138 32.45 2.87 9.22
N ASP A 139 33.08 3.43 8.19
CA ASP A 139 32.83 4.81 7.78
C ASP A 139 31.36 4.99 7.35
N PRO A 140 30.72 6.15 7.56
CA PRO A 140 29.29 6.35 7.25
C PRO A 140 28.86 5.97 5.82
N SER A 141 29.74 6.12 4.84
CA SER A 141 29.48 5.73 3.44
C SER A 141 29.52 4.23 3.17
N GLU A 142 30.07 3.44 4.09
CA GLU A 142 30.21 1.98 4.00
C GLU A 142 29.23 1.23 4.91
N ARG A 143 28.48 1.96 5.74
CA ARG A 143 27.46 1.40 6.65
C ARG A 143 26.27 0.84 5.90
N ASP A 144 25.64 -0.14 6.52
CA ASP A 144 24.31 -0.60 6.14
C ASP A 144 23.28 0.37 6.73
N TRP A 145 22.54 1.05 5.86
CA TRP A 145 21.55 2.05 6.26
C TRP A 145 20.17 1.42 6.40
N TRP A 146 19.37 1.97 7.31
CA TRP A 146 18.03 1.53 7.65
C TRP A 146 17.05 2.69 7.61
N ILE A 147 15.79 2.39 7.34
CA ILE A 147 14.67 3.33 7.35
C ILE A 147 13.63 2.86 8.37
N LEU A 148 13.42 3.68 9.40
CA LEU A 148 12.39 3.51 10.41
C LEU A 148 11.09 4.06 9.87
N LYS A 149 10.00 3.31 10.01
CA LYS A 149 8.66 3.71 9.61
C LYS A 149 7.67 3.35 10.74
N PRO A 150 6.86 4.28 11.25
CA PRO A 150 5.76 3.95 12.14
C PRO A 150 4.78 2.99 11.45
N ALA A 151 4.28 1.99 12.17
CA ALA A 151 3.38 1.00 11.57
C ALA A 151 1.96 1.52 11.35
N MET A 152 1.56 2.57 12.08
CA MET A 152 0.17 3.04 12.20
C MET A 152 -0.10 4.43 11.60
N ILE A 153 0.91 5.08 10.99
CA ILE A 153 0.75 6.40 10.35
C ILE A 153 1.00 6.29 8.85
N ASP A 154 0.12 6.91 8.08
CA ASP A 154 0.15 6.92 6.62
C ASP A 154 1.00 8.07 6.05
N CYS A 155 1.16 8.03 4.72
CA CYS A 155 1.79 9.05 3.88
C CYS A 155 3.30 9.29 4.12
N GLY A 156 3.92 8.64 5.11
CA GLY A 156 5.36 8.75 5.36
C GLY A 156 5.76 9.76 6.44
N HIS A 157 4.81 10.18 7.27
CA HIS A 157 5.10 10.89 8.51
C HIS A 157 5.91 10.01 9.48
N GLY A 158 6.80 10.62 10.25
CA GLY A 158 7.65 9.91 11.21
C GLY A 158 8.70 8.98 10.58
N ILE A 159 8.88 8.99 9.26
CA ILE A 159 9.96 8.23 8.62
C ILE A 159 11.31 8.83 9.00
N ARG A 160 12.28 7.98 9.37
CA ARG A 160 13.66 8.37 9.68
C ARG A 160 14.65 7.41 9.06
N ILE A 161 15.81 7.92 8.64
CA ILE A 161 16.90 7.11 8.11
C ILE A 161 18.03 7.12 9.13
N PHE A 162 18.57 5.94 9.43
CA PHE A 162 19.58 5.76 10.48
C PHE A 162 20.55 4.62 10.13
N SER A 163 21.71 4.62 10.79
CA SER A 163 22.77 3.64 10.61
C SER A 163 23.42 3.20 11.92
N THR A 164 23.12 3.88 13.04
CA THR A 164 23.63 3.55 14.38
C THR A 164 22.51 3.48 15.41
N ILE A 165 22.79 2.88 16.57
CA ILE A 165 21.87 2.85 17.71
C ILE A 165 21.61 4.28 18.22
N ASP A 166 22.65 5.11 18.32
CA ASP A 166 22.52 6.51 18.72
C ASP A 166 21.60 7.30 17.78
N GLU A 167 21.77 7.14 16.46
CA GLU A 167 20.90 7.78 15.48
C GLU A 167 19.45 7.31 15.61
N LEU A 168 19.22 6.01 15.88
CA LEU A 168 17.88 5.51 16.15
C LEU A 168 17.28 6.14 17.42
N ALA A 169 18.03 6.19 18.51
CA ALA A 169 17.59 6.77 19.78
C ALA A 169 17.31 8.28 19.68
N ASP A 170 18.15 9.03 18.96
CA ASP A 170 17.99 10.48 18.75
C ASP A 170 16.70 10.84 18.00
N ASN A 171 16.14 9.90 17.25
CA ASN A 171 14.86 10.08 16.56
C ASN A 171 13.63 9.89 17.45
N LEU A 172 13.78 9.34 18.66
CA LEU A 172 12.67 9.00 19.54
C LEU A 172 12.51 10.00 20.70
N GLU A 173 11.30 10.07 21.22
CA GLU A 173 10.95 10.81 22.43
C GLU A 173 11.77 10.35 23.64
N LEU A 174 12.16 11.29 24.51
CA LEU A 174 12.81 11.00 25.78
C LEU A 174 11.76 10.78 26.86
N ALA A 175 11.96 9.78 27.73
CA ALA A 175 11.04 9.56 28.84
C ALA A 175 10.94 10.77 29.80
N ALA A 176 12.01 11.59 29.88
CA ALA A 176 12.06 12.78 30.71
C ALA A 176 11.23 13.95 30.16
N ASP A 177 10.90 13.96 28.86
CA ASP A 177 10.13 15.04 28.25
C ASP A 177 8.63 14.96 28.61
N ILE A 178 8.17 13.83 29.18
CA ILE A 178 6.81 13.65 29.69
C ILE A 178 6.60 14.39 31.03
N SER A 179 7.67 14.66 31.78
CA SER A 179 7.57 15.35 33.07
C SER A 179 7.60 16.87 32.88
N GLU A 180 6.46 17.48 32.56
CA GLU A 180 6.01 18.80 33.04
C GLU A 180 4.64 19.24 32.50
N GLU A 181 4.10 18.63 31.42
CA GLU A 181 2.80 19.04 30.83
C GLU A 181 1.62 18.07 31.12
N GLU A 182 1.85 16.79 31.43
CA GLU A 182 0.74 15.83 31.63
C GLU A 182 0.15 15.79 33.06
N GLU A 183 0.80 16.37 34.08
CA GLU A 183 0.20 16.43 35.44
C GLU A 183 -0.88 17.54 35.58
N GLU A 184 -1.01 18.47 34.62
CA GLU A 184 -2.01 19.56 34.68
C GLU A 184 -3.20 19.41 33.70
N GLU A 185 -3.18 18.47 32.75
CA GLU A 185 -4.24 18.36 31.72
C GLU A 185 -5.40 17.38 32.04
N GLU A 186 -5.47 16.80 33.25
CA GLU A 186 -6.68 16.05 33.67
C GLU A 186 -7.92 16.95 33.91
N GLU A 187 -7.81 18.29 33.83
CA GLU A 187 -8.97 19.20 33.96
C GLU A 187 -8.93 20.47 33.06
N GLU A 188 -8.81 20.39 31.72
CA GLU A 188 -9.36 21.46 30.87
C GLU A 188 -10.12 20.95 29.63
N VAL A 189 -11.45 21.05 29.72
CA VAL A 189 -12.36 21.01 28.57
C VAL A 189 -12.09 22.23 27.68
N VAL A 190 -11.22 22.08 26.68
CA VAL A 190 -10.97 23.12 25.70
C VAL A 190 -12.17 23.25 24.77
N LYS A 191 -12.89 24.37 24.89
CA LYS A 191 -13.95 24.77 23.97
C LYS A 191 -13.38 25.05 22.59
N ALA A 192 -13.87 24.32 21.59
CA ALA A 192 -13.68 24.64 20.19
C ALA A 192 -14.04 26.12 19.92
N LYS A 193 -13.10 26.86 19.32
CA LYS A 193 -13.39 28.12 18.64
C LYS A 193 -13.78 27.78 17.21
N ASP A 194 -15.05 28.01 16.90
CA ASP A 194 -15.53 28.11 15.52
C ASP A 194 -14.79 29.25 14.81
N GLU A 195 -13.92 28.92 13.88
CA GLU A 195 -13.57 29.80 12.77
C GLU A 195 -14.19 29.22 11.51
N SER A 196 -15.15 29.97 10.97
CA SER A 196 -15.70 29.82 9.64
C SER A 196 -14.60 30.03 8.60
N ASP A 197 -14.40 29.10 7.67
CA ASP A 197 -14.69 29.31 6.25
C ASP A 197 -14.21 28.17 5.34
N THR A 198 -15.05 27.94 4.32
CA THR A 198 -14.78 27.37 2.99
C THR A 198 -14.44 25.88 2.86
N ASP A 199 -15.45 25.12 2.46
CA ASP A 199 -15.32 23.83 1.75
C ASP A 199 -14.39 23.99 0.54
N SER A 200 -13.15 23.52 0.67
CA SER A 200 -12.40 22.98 -0.46
C SER A 200 -12.25 21.49 -0.20
N ASP A 201 -13.06 20.69 -0.89
CA ASP A 201 -12.91 19.23 -0.98
C ASP A 201 -11.55 18.93 -1.64
N GLY A 202 -10.49 18.99 -0.85
CA GLY A 202 -9.16 18.50 -1.19
C GLY A 202 -9.12 17.01 -0.88
N PHE A 203 -9.00 16.19 -1.92
CA PHE A 203 -8.77 14.76 -1.80
C PHE A 203 -7.46 14.51 -1.05
N HIS A 204 -7.54 13.96 0.16
CA HIS A 204 -6.39 13.39 0.86
C HIS A 204 -6.37 11.88 0.59
N PRO A 205 -5.35 11.34 -0.08
CA PRO A 205 -5.23 9.91 -0.32
C PRO A 205 -4.92 9.21 1.02
N SER A 206 -5.97 8.77 1.73
CA SER A 206 -5.85 7.72 2.75
C SER A 206 -5.51 6.41 2.05
N LEU A 207 -4.42 5.76 2.45
CA LEU A 207 -3.99 4.46 1.91
C LEU A 207 -4.70 3.28 2.56
N SER A 208 -5.56 3.55 3.54
CA SER A 208 -6.47 2.59 4.15
C SER A 208 -7.91 3.00 3.85
N ALA A 209 -8.70 2.08 3.29
CA ALA A 209 -10.08 2.33 2.95
C ALA A 209 -10.90 2.67 4.21
N PRO A 210 -11.57 3.84 4.27
CA PRO A 210 -12.47 4.17 5.39
C PRO A 210 -13.73 3.30 5.28
N GLY A 211 -13.72 2.12 5.90
CA GLY A 211 -14.84 1.19 5.80
C GLY A 211 -14.58 -0.22 6.30
N LEU A 212 -13.30 -0.61 6.42
CA LEU A 212 -12.86 -1.78 7.16
C LEU A 212 -11.75 -1.34 8.10
N ASN A 213 -12.11 -0.64 9.18
CA ASN A 213 -11.18 -0.51 10.30
C ASN A 213 -10.93 -1.91 10.86
N SER A 214 -9.95 -2.64 10.31
CA SER A 214 -9.45 -3.89 10.87
C SER A 214 -8.94 -3.68 12.31
N LEU A 215 -8.71 -2.41 12.67
CA LEU A 215 -8.49 -1.93 14.03
C LEU A 215 -9.59 -2.34 15.01
N ASP A 216 -10.88 -2.27 14.64
CA ASP A 216 -11.99 -2.67 15.52
C ASP A 216 -11.97 -4.16 15.83
N ALA A 217 -11.58 -4.98 14.85
CA ALA A 217 -11.47 -6.43 15.02
C ALA A 217 -10.21 -6.83 15.81
N LEU A 218 -9.09 -6.12 15.62
CA LEU A 218 -7.83 -6.37 16.32
C LEU A 218 -7.92 -5.98 17.80
N ILE A 219 -8.51 -4.82 18.12
CA ILE A 219 -8.80 -4.38 19.49
C ILE A 219 -9.68 -5.40 20.22
N THR A 220 -10.65 -6.02 19.52
CA THR A 220 -11.54 -7.01 20.12
C THR A 220 -10.87 -8.36 20.40
N ALA A 221 -9.86 -8.75 19.61
CA ALA A 221 -9.18 -10.04 19.72
C ALA A 221 -8.05 -10.06 20.78
N THR A 222 -7.34 -8.95 20.98
CA THR A 222 -6.28 -8.83 22.01
C THR A 222 -6.76 -8.10 23.29
N GLY A 223 -7.89 -7.38 23.24
CA GLY A 223 -8.38 -6.52 24.32
C GLY A 223 -9.22 -7.17 25.42
N LYS A 224 -9.06 -8.48 25.72
CA LYS A 224 -9.65 -9.03 26.96
C LYS A 224 -8.79 -8.81 28.20
N LEU A 225 -7.57 -8.27 28.06
CA LEU A 225 -6.65 -7.99 29.16
C LEU A 225 -5.74 -6.77 28.87
N SER A 226 -6.29 -5.61 28.50
CA SER A 226 -5.64 -4.31 28.74
C SER A 226 -6.65 -3.16 28.56
N MET A 227 -6.33 -2.01 29.14
CA MET A 227 -7.16 -0.81 29.32
C MET A 227 -7.99 -0.42 28.09
N LYS A 228 -9.19 0.13 28.32
CA LYS A 228 -10.01 0.82 27.32
C LYS A 228 -9.17 1.93 26.67
N GLN A 229 -8.70 1.72 25.45
CA GLN A 229 -8.24 2.80 24.58
C GLN A 229 -9.43 3.16 23.69
N ASP A 230 -9.91 4.39 23.84
CA ASP A 230 -11.11 4.90 23.18
C ASP A 230 -10.83 5.15 21.68
N ILE A 231 -11.87 5.05 20.85
CA ILE A 231 -11.84 5.30 19.39
C ILE A 231 -11.20 6.65 19.04
N SER A 232 -11.30 7.64 19.94
CA SER A 232 -10.70 8.96 19.79
C SER A 232 -9.17 8.93 19.69
N ASP A 233 -8.49 7.95 20.31
CA ASP A 233 -7.03 7.90 20.31
C ASP A 233 -6.48 7.28 19.02
N ALA A 234 -7.24 6.37 18.40
CA ALA A 234 -6.92 5.84 17.07
C ALA A 234 -7.02 6.91 15.98
N GLU A 235 -8.07 7.74 16.02
CA GLU A 235 -8.23 8.87 15.09
C GLU A 235 -7.15 9.95 15.31
N LYS A 236 -6.70 10.16 16.56
CA LYS A 236 -5.55 11.04 16.85
C LYS A 236 -4.25 10.48 16.24
N ILE A 237 -4.00 9.17 16.37
CA ILE A 237 -2.79 8.51 15.83
C ILE A 237 -2.75 8.58 14.30
N GLN A 238 -3.88 8.40 13.61
CA GLN A 238 -3.91 8.48 12.15
C GLN A 238 -3.64 9.91 11.62
N ASN A 239 -4.03 10.94 12.37
CA ASN A 239 -3.87 12.34 11.97
C ASN A 239 -2.59 12.99 12.55
N LEU A 240 -1.74 12.22 13.22
CA LEU A 240 -0.51 12.70 13.84
C LEU A 240 0.50 13.15 12.76
N THR A 241 0.82 14.44 12.77
CA THR A 241 1.84 15.03 11.89
C THR A 241 3.11 15.24 12.70
N ILE A 242 4.21 14.62 12.27
CA ILE A 242 5.52 14.70 12.93
C ILE A 242 6.47 15.46 12.00
N GLY A 243 6.97 16.60 12.46
CA GLY A 243 7.95 17.40 11.71
C GLY A 243 9.25 16.63 11.43
N GLU A 244 9.97 17.00 10.37
CA GLU A 244 11.23 16.34 9.97
C GLU A 244 12.31 16.40 11.07
N ASN A 245 12.32 17.47 11.86
CA ASN A 245 13.28 17.70 12.95
C ASN A 245 12.73 17.39 14.35
N GLU A 246 11.48 16.92 14.43
CA GLU A 246 10.86 16.58 15.71
C GLU A 246 11.20 15.14 16.10
N ARG A 247 11.29 14.88 17.40
CA ARG A 247 11.35 13.51 17.92
C ARG A 247 10.01 12.85 17.70
N ILE A 248 10.04 11.56 17.35
CA ILE A 248 8.84 10.76 17.20
C ILE A 248 8.26 10.48 18.60
N PRO A 249 6.96 10.74 18.84
CA PRO A 249 6.31 10.38 20.10
C PRO A 249 6.11 8.86 20.17
N SER A 250 7.20 8.13 20.37
CA SER A 250 7.26 6.68 20.24
C SER A 250 6.38 5.96 21.25
N ALA A 251 6.16 6.53 22.43
CA ALA A 251 5.27 5.96 23.44
C ALA A 251 3.80 5.91 23.00
N LEU A 252 3.38 6.82 22.10
CA LEU A 252 2.05 6.84 21.50
C LEU A 252 1.91 5.84 20.36
N LEU A 253 2.96 5.65 19.54
CA LEU A 253 2.91 4.82 18.34
C LEU A 253 3.26 3.36 18.61
N ARG A 254 4.27 3.13 19.46
CA ARG A 254 4.87 1.88 19.94
C ARG A 254 5.38 0.92 18.88
N GLU A 255 4.63 0.69 17.81
CA GLU A 255 4.92 -0.29 16.77
C GLU A 255 5.60 0.37 15.56
N PHE A 256 6.79 -0.13 15.23
CA PHE A 256 7.61 0.35 14.14
C PHE A 256 8.11 -0.81 13.28
N VAL A 257 8.45 -0.49 12.04
CA VAL A 257 9.28 -1.35 11.19
C VAL A 257 10.58 -0.64 10.84
N ALA A 258 11.69 -1.33 11.02
CA ALA A 258 12.99 -0.92 10.51
C ALA A 258 13.32 -1.78 9.29
N GLN A 259 13.33 -1.15 8.12
CA GLN A 259 13.61 -1.81 6.85
C GLN A 259 14.99 -1.39 6.34
N GLN A 260 15.74 -2.31 5.74
CA GLN A 260 17.03 -1.98 5.14
C GLN A 260 16.83 -0.96 4.02
N TYR A 261 17.56 0.16 4.08
CA TYR A 261 17.46 1.25 3.14
C TYR A 261 18.34 1.00 1.92
N ILE A 262 17.73 0.93 0.74
CA ILE A 262 18.47 0.75 -0.52
C ILE A 262 19.08 2.08 -0.95
N VAL A 263 20.39 2.21 -0.75
CA VAL A 263 21.18 3.41 -1.09
C VAL A 263 21.45 3.48 -2.60
N SER A 264 21.91 2.38 -3.21
CA SER A 264 22.44 2.39 -4.58
C SER A 264 21.34 2.28 -5.63
N ILE A 265 20.65 3.39 -5.88
CA ILE A 265 19.66 3.54 -6.95
C ILE A 265 20.25 4.45 -8.05
N PRO A 266 20.22 4.04 -9.33
CA PRO A 266 20.67 4.89 -10.42
C PRO A 266 19.64 6.04 -10.61
N PRO A 267 20.02 7.32 -10.39
CA PRO A 267 19.05 8.41 -10.36
C PRO A 267 18.55 8.80 -11.76
N ILE A 268 17.28 9.17 -11.88
CA ILE A 268 16.71 9.78 -13.10
C ILE A 268 16.79 11.30 -12.93
N ASP A 269 17.52 11.98 -13.81
CA ASP A 269 17.76 13.43 -13.73
C ASP A 269 18.24 13.88 -12.35
N GLY A 270 19.14 13.11 -11.74
CA GLY A 270 19.67 13.39 -10.40
C GLY A 270 18.76 12.96 -9.24
N ARG A 271 17.53 12.49 -9.48
CA ARG A 271 16.52 12.22 -8.43
C ARG A 271 16.31 10.72 -8.19
N LYS A 272 16.05 10.37 -6.93
CA LYS A 272 15.67 8.99 -6.53
C LYS A 272 14.29 8.68 -7.08
N TRP A 273 14.01 7.41 -7.36
CA TRP A 273 12.73 6.98 -7.92
C TRP A 273 12.39 5.55 -7.54
N HIS A 274 11.11 5.21 -7.61
CA HIS A 274 10.61 3.84 -7.59
C HIS A 274 9.75 3.58 -8.83
N VAL A 275 9.60 2.31 -9.18
CA VAL A 275 8.66 1.86 -10.20
C VAL A 275 7.42 1.27 -9.51
N ARG A 276 6.25 1.70 -9.96
CA ARG A 276 4.95 1.18 -9.55
C ARG A 276 4.42 0.23 -10.62
N ALA A 277 4.21 -1.01 -10.23
CA ALA A 277 3.53 -2.03 -11.03
C ALA A 277 2.09 -2.20 -10.54
N TYR A 278 1.13 -2.14 -11.45
CA TYR A 278 -0.29 -2.34 -11.11
C TYR A 278 -0.65 -3.82 -11.20
N VAL A 279 -1.20 -4.36 -10.11
CA VAL A 279 -1.44 -5.79 -9.93
C VAL A 279 -2.91 -6.01 -9.60
N LEU A 280 -3.62 -6.68 -10.51
CA LEU A 280 -5.03 -7.00 -10.36
C LEU A 280 -5.19 -8.44 -9.88
N SER A 281 -5.71 -8.61 -8.66
CA SER A 281 -6.15 -9.90 -8.14
C SER A 281 -7.65 -10.07 -8.39
N VAL A 282 -8.08 -11.22 -8.91
CA VAL A 282 -9.48 -11.51 -9.22
C VAL A 282 -9.91 -12.83 -8.63
N GLY A 283 -11.09 -12.83 -8.01
CA GLY A 283 -11.75 -14.01 -7.48
C GLY A 283 -10.92 -14.71 -6.40
N ARG A 284 -10.96 -16.04 -6.45
CA ARG A 284 -10.19 -16.94 -5.57
C ARG A 284 -8.70 -17.02 -5.97
N LEU A 285 -8.09 -15.86 -6.15
CA LEU A 285 -6.67 -15.66 -6.44
C LEU A 285 -6.22 -16.05 -7.86
N LYS A 286 -6.68 -15.28 -8.84
CA LYS A 286 -5.95 -15.07 -10.11
C LYS A 286 -5.24 -13.74 -10.05
N VAL A 287 -3.96 -13.69 -10.41
CA VAL A 287 -3.15 -12.47 -10.35
C VAL A 287 -2.72 -12.07 -11.75
N HIS A 288 -2.96 -10.81 -12.08
CA HIS A 288 -2.58 -10.19 -13.34
C HIS A 288 -1.70 -8.98 -13.06
N VAL A 289 -0.65 -8.79 -13.85
CA VAL A 289 0.20 -7.59 -13.79
C VAL A 289 0.01 -6.79 -15.08
N PHE A 290 -0.28 -5.51 -14.92
CA PHE A 290 -0.40 -4.57 -16.02
C PHE A 290 0.97 -4.28 -16.62
N ASN A 291 1.10 -4.35 -17.94
CA ASN A 291 2.39 -4.28 -18.61
C ASN A 291 2.98 -2.86 -18.70
N GLU A 292 2.19 -1.80 -18.48
CA GLU A 292 2.72 -0.45 -18.33
C GLU A 292 3.01 -0.17 -16.85
N MET A 293 4.17 0.42 -16.57
CA MET A 293 4.62 0.74 -15.22
C MET A 293 4.93 2.22 -15.10
N LEU A 294 4.64 2.80 -13.94
CA LEU A 294 4.83 4.21 -13.65
C LEU A 294 6.10 4.40 -12.83
N ALA A 295 7.03 5.24 -13.30
CA ALA A 295 8.17 5.66 -12.50
C ALA A 295 7.82 6.94 -11.73
N LEU A 296 7.93 6.92 -10.41
CA LEU A 296 7.66 8.04 -9.52
C LEU A 296 8.98 8.53 -8.90
N LEU A 297 9.30 9.79 -9.15
CA LEU A 297 10.55 10.43 -8.76
C LEU A 297 10.35 11.28 -7.50
N ALA A 298 11.38 11.36 -6.67
CA ALA A 298 11.50 12.36 -5.62
C ALA A 298 11.49 13.78 -6.19
N LEU A 299 11.22 14.78 -5.36
CA LEU A 299 11.21 16.19 -5.77
C LEU A 299 12.61 16.76 -5.89
N ASP A 300 13.50 16.38 -4.98
CA ASP A 300 14.85 16.94 -4.87
C ASP A 300 15.90 15.95 -5.35
N ASP A 301 17.06 16.48 -5.74
CA ASP A 301 18.20 15.67 -6.15
C ASP A 301 18.60 14.71 -5.03
N TYR A 302 18.88 13.46 -5.43
CA TYR A 302 19.26 12.42 -4.50
C TYR A 302 20.62 12.73 -3.88
N GLU A 303 20.64 12.71 -2.56
CA GLU A 303 21.87 12.67 -1.80
C GLU A 303 21.88 11.43 -0.90
N PRO A 304 23.05 10.82 -0.70
CA PRO A 304 23.15 9.66 0.15
C PRO A 304 22.95 10.02 1.63
N PRO A 305 22.46 9.08 2.45
CA PRO A 305 22.01 9.37 3.80
C PRO A 305 23.13 9.86 4.75
N TRP A 306 24.39 9.49 4.53
CA TRP A 306 25.53 10.00 5.31
C TRP A 306 25.83 11.49 5.10
N LYS A 307 25.18 12.15 4.13
CA LYS A 307 25.23 13.62 4.00
C LYS A 307 24.11 14.33 4.77
N ASN A 308 23.22 13.57 5.42
CA ASN A 308 22.04 14.07 6.11
C ASN A 308 21.18 15.02 5.24
N PRO A 309 20.74 14.58 4.04
CA PRO A 309 19.90 15.41 3.19
C PRO A 309 18.46 15.44 3.72
N SER A 310 17.65 16.37 3.20
CA SER A 310 16.21 16.35 3.49
C SER A 310 15.58 15.06 2.99
N LEU A 311 14.56 14.58 3.70
CA LEU A 311 13.72 13.45 3.33
C LEU A 311 13.11 13.61 1.94
N LYS A 312 12.90 14.84 1.44
CA LYS A 312 12.42 15.11 0.08
C LYS A 312 13.33 14.57 -1.04
N SER A 313 14.61 14.31 -0.76
CA SER A 313 15.56 13.67 -1.67
C SER A 313 15.42 12.13 -1.73
N SER A 314 14.79 11.54 -0.70
CA SER A 314 14.73 10.10 -0.47
C SER A 314 13.32 9.52 -0.56
N LEU A 315 12.30 10.32 -0.26
CA LEU A 315 10.89 9.93 -0.34
C LEU A 315 10.36 10.18 -1.75
N THR A 316 10.05 9.07 -2.42
CA THR A 316 9.55 9.06 -3.79
C THR A 316 8.02 9.01 -3.88
N ASN A 317 7.33 8.89 -2.74
CA ASN A 317 5.88 8.94 -2.69
C ASN A 317 5.41 10.40 -2.81
N THR A 318 4.44 10.64 -3.69
CA THR A 318 3.91 11.98 -3.95
C THR A 318 2.75 12.36 -3.02
N ALA A 319 2.30 11.49 -2.12
CA ALA A 319 1.20 11.78 -1.18
C ALA A 319 1.47 12.98 -0.26
N LEU A 320 2.74 13.26 0.06
CA LEU A 320 3.16 14.44 0.82
C LEU A 320 3.69 15.58 -0.06
N GLN A 321 3.61 15.44 -1.38
CA GLN A 321 4.18 16.38 -2.33
C GLN A 321 3.09 17.26 -2.92
N ASP A 322 3.43 18.53 -3.16
CA ASP A 322 2.54 19.49 -3.80
C ASP A 322 2.30 19.11 -5.28
N GLU A 323 1.05 19.16 -5.72
CA GLU A 323 0.65 18.78 -7.07
C GLU A 323 1.26 19.65 -8.16
N GLU A 324 1.35 20.96 -7.93
CA GLU A 324 1.99 21.88 -8.86
C GLU A 324 3.49 21.56 -8.95
N GLU A 325 4.12 21.23 -7.82
CA GLU A 325 5.55 20.90 -7.77
C GLU A 325 5.87 19.59 -8.51
N PHE A 326 5.18 18.50 -8.22
CA PHE A 326 5.47 17.23 -8.88
C PHE A 326 5.12 17.25 -10.38
N THR A 327 4.11 18.04 -10.77
CA THR A 327 3.72 18.19 -12.17
C THR A 327 4.75 19.01 -12.93
N SER A 328 5.18 20.15 -12.37
CA SER A 328 6.18 21.02 -12.99
C SER A 328 7.55 20.36 -13.13
N LYS A 329 7.91 19.45 -12.21
CA LYS A 329 9.16 18.67 -12.24
C LYS A 329 9.05 17.36 -13.04
N GLU A 330 7.91 17.07 -13.67
CA GLU A 330 7.68 15.82 -14.41
C GLU A 330 8.06 14.57 -13.59
N SER A 331 7.59 14.51 -12.33
CA SER A 331 7.97 13.47 -11.37
C SER A 331 7.28 12.12 -11.61
N MET A 332 6.41 12.03 -12.63
CA MET A 332 5.71 10.80 -13.02
C MET A 332 6.00 10.50 -14.48
N ARG A 333 6.64 9.35 -14.75
CA ARG A 333 7.17 9.03 -16.07
C ARG A 333 6.84 7.61 -16.50
N ASP A 334 6.82 7.41 -17.81
CA ASP A 334 6.74 6.10 -18.44
C ASP A 334 8.04 5.32 -18.16
N PHE A 335 7.94 4.24 -17.38
CA PHE A 335 9.08 3.38 -17.06
C PHE A 335 9.77 2.85 -18.32
N TRP A 336 9.00 2.53 -19.37
CA TRP A 336 9.54 1.95 -20.59
C TRP A 336 10.36 2.96 -21.41
N LYS A 337 10.12 4.25 -21.20
CA LYS A 337 10.86 5.36 -21.83
C LYS A 337 12.06 5.84 -21.02
N ILE A 338 12.36 5.24 -19.86
CA ILE A 338 13.61 5.51 -19.14
C ILE A 338 14.80 5.16 -20.05
N ASP A 339 15.80 6.05 -20.04
CA ASP A 339 16.99 5.97 -20.88
C ASP A 339 17.77 4.67 -20.66
N ASP A 340 18.15 4.01 -21.75
CA ASP A 340 18.86 2.72 -21.71
C ASP A 340 20.28 2.85 -21.15
N THR A 341 20.84 4.06 -21.02
CA THR A 341 22.10 4.26 -20.29
C THR A 341 21.94 4.07 -18.79
N LEU A 342 20.74 4.33 -18.25
CA LEU A 342 20.40 4.11 -16.85
C LEU A 342 19.98 2.67 -16.59
N LEU A 343 19.21 2.09 -17.52
CA LEU A 343 18.71 0.71 -17.47
C LEU A 343 19.18 -0.09 -18.70
N PRO A 344 20.45 -0.54 -18.74
CA PRO A 344 21.05 -1.12 -19.94
C PRO A 344 20.50 -2.47 -20.37
N GLY A 345 20.46 -2.68 -21.68
CA GLY A 345 20.08 -3.95 -22.29
C GLY A 345 18.64 -4.33 -21.96
N ASP A 346 18.44 -5.56 -21.48
CA ASP A 346 17.11 -6.10 -21.17
C ASP A 346 16.65 -5.78 -19.73
N TRP A 347 17.28 -4.82 -19.04
CA TRP A 347 16.95 -4.50 -17.64
C TRP A 347 15.47 -4.14 -17.45
N LYS A 348 14.89 -3.32 -18.32
CA LYS A 348 13.46 -2.95 -18.21
C LYS A 348 12.55 -4.18 -18.25
N THR A 349 12.80 -5.09 -19.19
CA THR A 349 12.10 -6.38 -19.29
C THR A 349 12.34 -7.26 -18.06
N ASN A 350 13.57 -7.33 -17.57
CA ASN A 350 13.92 -8.12 -16.39
C ASN A 350 13.26 -7.57 -15.11
N VAL A 351 13.19 -6.25 -14.94
CA VAL A 351 12.48 -5.60 -13.83
C VAL A 351 10.99 -5.91 -13.90
N PHE A 352 10.38 -5.84 -15.08
CA PHE A 352 8.98 -6.24 -15.26
C PHE A 352 8.75 -7.73 -14.91
N ASN A 353 9.65 -8.63 -15.34
CA ASN A 353 9.57 -10.05 -15.00
C ASN A 353 9.73 -10.30 -13.50
N GLN A 354 10.62 -9.56 -12.83
CA GLN A 354 10.77 -9.61 -11.38
C GLN A 354 9.49 -9.12 -10.68
N ALA A 355 8.90 -8.01 -11.12
CA ALA A 355 7.63 -7.51 -10.59
C ALA A 355 6.51 -8.57 -10.76
N CYS A 356 6.43 -9.23 -11.91
CA CYS A 356 5.51 -10.35 -12.15
C CYS A 356 5.70 -11.49 -11.13
N GLN A 357 6.94 -11.93 -10.94
CA GLN A 357 7.28 -13.02 -10.03
C GLN A 357 7.01 -12.64 -8.56
N ILE A 358 7.44 -11.45 -8.13
CA ILE A 358 7.17 -10.89 -6.80
C ILE A 358 5.66 -10.85 -6.56
N SER A 359 4.88 -10.31 -7.50
CA SER A 359 3.41 -10.24 -7.41
C SER A 359 2.79 -11.62 -7.22
N SER A 360 3.17 -12.58 -8.07
CA SER A 360 2.62 -13.94 -8.01
C SER A 360 2.94 -14.64 -6.68
N GLU A 361 4.18 -14.57 -6.20
CA GLU A 361 4.60 -15.25 -4.99
C GLU A 361 4.08 -14.55 -3.73
N LEU A 362 4.09 -13.22 -3.69
CA LEU A 362 3.67 -12.46 -2.51
C LEU A 362 2.18 -12.64 -2.23
N LEU A 363 1.32 -12.51 -3.25
CA LEU A 363 -0.12 -12.68 -3.08
C LEU A 363 -0.49 -14.13 -2.72
N LEU A 364 0.21 -15.13 -3.31
CA LEU A 364 0.05 -16.53 -2.91
C LEU A 364 0.52 -16.78 -1.49
N ALA A 365 1.64 -16.17 -1.10
CA ALA A 365 2.19 -16.28 0.25
C ALA A 365 1.20 -15.74 1.26
N ALA A 366 0.71 -14.51 1.07
CA ALA A 366 -0.28 -13.88 1.94
C ALA A 366 -1.51 -14.77 2.14
N ALA A 367 -2.07 -15.30 1.05
CA ALA A 367 -3.26 -16.15 1.09
C ALA A 367 -3.00 -17.51 1.77
N SER A 368 -1.75 -17.96 1.80
CA SER A 368 -1.36 -19.27 2.33
C SER A 368 -0.86 -19.21 3.77
N THR A 369 -0.22 -18.12 4.19
CA THR A 369 0.45 -18.00 5.49
C THR A 369 -0.30 -17.09 6.47
N MET A 370 -1.11 -16.15 5.97
CA MET A 370 -1.88 -15.19 6.77
C MET A 370 -3.30 -15.04 6.20
N ALA A 371 -4.00 -16.17 6.01
CA ALA A 371 -5.32 -16.21 5.39
C ALA A 371 -6.44 -15.46 6.16
N ASP A 372 -6.22 -15.19 7.45
CA ASP A 372 -7.07 -14.33 8.29
C ASP A 372 -6.84 -12.84 8.03
N LYS A 373 -5.70 -12.49 7.40
CA LYS A 373 -5.29 -11.13 7.01
C LYS A 373 -5.28 -10.87 5.51
N PHE A 374 -5.41 -11.91 4.68
CA PHE A 374 -5.72 -11.77 3.26
C PHE A 374 -6.69 -12.88 2.84
N THR A 375 -7.93 -12.50 2.51
CA THR A 375 -9.01 -13.45 2.27
C THR A 375 -9.55 -13.29 0.84
N PRO A 376 -8.92 -13.93 -0.17
CA PRO A 376 -9.41 -13.87 -1.54
C PRO A 376 -10.74 -14.63 -1.69
N LEU A 377 -11.75 -13.98 -2.25
CA LEU A 377 -13.09 -14.52 -2.49
C LEU A 377 -13.51 -14.40 -3.95
N ASP A 378 -14.33 -15.35 -4.40
CA ASP A 378 -14.70 -15.52 -5.82
C ASP A 378 -15.41 -14.29 -6.43
N LYS A 379 -16.21 -13.60 -5.61
CA LYS A 379 -16.97 -12.42 -5.98
C LYS A 379 -16.22 -11.10 -5.74
N CYS A 380 -14.93 -11.16 -5.46
CA CYS A 380 -14.11 -9.98 -5.20
C CYS A 380 -13.00 -9.87 -6.24
N TYR A 381 -12.55 -8.67 -6.49
CA TYR A 381 -11.30 -8.36 -7.16
C TYR A 381 -10.68 -7.17 -6.44
N GLU A 382 -9.39 -6.97 -6.59
CA GLU A 382 -8.73 -5.82 -6.00
C GLU A 382 -7.52 -5.44 -6.83
N LEU A 383 -7.32 -4.13 -6.96
CA LEU A 383 -6.20 -3.55 -7.68
C LEU A 383 -5.20 -3.03 -6.65
N PHE A 384 -4.00 -3.57 -6.70
CA PHE A 384 -2.87 -3.17 -5.88
C PHE A 384 -1.84 -2.40 -6.71
N ALA A 385 -1.08 -1.53 -6.07
CA ALA A 385 0.20 -1.05 -6.60
C ALA A 385 1.35 -1.68 -5.82
N ILE A 386 2.20 -2.41 -6.51
CA ILE A 386 3.45 -2.93 -5.96
C ILE A 386 4.56 -1.94 -6.33
N ASP A 387 5.13 -1.33 -5.31
CA ASP A 387 6.18 -0.34 -5.47
C ASP A 387 7.55 -1.00 -5.26
N CYS A 388 8.44 -0.84 -6.24
CA CYS A 388 9.77 -1.44 -6.23
C CYS A 388 10.85 -0.37 -6.48
N LEU A 389 11.94 -0.45 -5.73
CA LEU A 389 13.18 0.27 -6.07
C LEU A 389 14.01 -0.56 -7.03
N VAL A 390 14.68 0.06 -8.01
CA VAL A 390 15.58 -0.63 -8.95
C VAL A 390 17.01 -0.26 -8.62
N ASP A 391 17.83 -1.23 -8.22
CA ASP A 391 19.23 -0.97 -7.88
C ASP A 391 20.16 -0.90 -9.11
N THR A 392 21.42 -0.55 -8.87
CA THR A 392 22.46 -0.47 -9.91
C THR A 392 22.89 -1.81 -10.53
N LYS A 393 22.21 -2.91 -10.20
CA LYS A 393 22.38 -4.24 -10.80
C LYS A 393 21.15 -4.69 -11.57
N GLY A 394 20.10 -3.87 -11.63
CA GLY A 394 18.82 -4.22 -12.26
C GLY A 394 17.93 -5.10 -11.39
N THR A 395 18.16 -5.13 -10.08
CA THR A 395 17.32 -5.83 -9.09
C THR A 395 16.17 -4.93 -8.66
N ALA A 396 14.94 -5.42 -8.77
CA ALA A 396 13.74 -4.81 -8.24
C ALA A 396 13.53 -5.25 -6.78
N TRP A 397 13.58 -4.30 -5.86
CA TRP A 397 13.40 -4.48 -4.42
C TRP A 397 12.01 -4.01 -4.01
N LEU A 398 11.16 -4.93 -3.56
CA LEU A 398 9.82 -4.67 -3.02
C LEU A 398 9.90 -3.70 -1.85
N LEU A 399 9.26 -2.54 -2.00
CA LEU A 399 9.20 -1.50 -0.98
C LEU A 399 7.93 -1.63 -0.14
N GLU A 400 6.78 -1.66 -0.82
CA GLU A 400 5.44 -1.75 -0.23
C GLU A 400 4.40 -2.19 -1.26
N VAL A 401 3.24 -2.60 -0.76
CA VAL A 401 2.03 -2.82 -1.56
C VAL A 401 0.99 -1.82 -1.08
N ASN A 402 0.44 -1.04 -2.02
CA ASN A 402 -0.64 -0.11 -1.73
C ASN A 402 -1.96 -0.72 -2.21
N GLU A 403 -2.91 -0.85 -1.30
CA GLU A 403 -4.32 -1.00 -1.65
C GLU A 403 -4.87 0.34 -2.15
N THR A 404 -5.89 0.31 -3.01
CA THR A 404 -6.50 1.53 -3.58
C THR A 404 -5.46 2.55 -4.10
N PRO A 405 -4.61 2.15 -5.06
CA PRO A 405 -3.48 2.98 -5.47
C PRO A 405 -3.91 4.35 -5.99
N ALA A 406 -3.15 5.39 -5.63
CA ALA A 406 -3.39 6.73 -6.12
C ALA A 406 -3.28 6.82 -7.65
N PHE A 407 -4.24 7.51 -8.26
CA PHE A 407 -4.22 7.90 -9.66
C PHE A 407 -4.08 9.41 -9.79
N TYR A 408 -3.40 9.85 -10.84
CA TYR A 408 -3.14 11.25 -11.13
C TYR A 408 -3.76 11.56 -12.49
N GLU A 409 -4.51 12.64 -12.59
CA GLU A 409 -5.19 13.05 -13.83
C GLU A 409 -4.21 13.65 -14.85
N GLN A 410 -3.06 14.13 -14.38
CA GLN A 410 -2.13 14.95 -15.14
C GLN A 410 -1.11 14.10 -15.90
N GLY A 411 -0.78 14.55 -17.12
CA GLY A 411 0.32 14.02 -17.91
C GLY A 411 0.18 12.52 -18.24
N TYR A 412 1.30 11.82 -18.30
CA TYR A 412 1.34 10.40 -18.67
C TYR A 412 0.58 9.51 -17.68
N ALA A 413 0.55 9.87 -16.39
CA ALA A 413 -0.11 9.09 -15.36
C ALA A 413 -1.63 9.00 -15.59
N GLY A 414 -2.26 10.09 -16.05
CA GLY A 414 -3.69 10.11 -16.37
C GLY A 414 -4.04 9.19 -17.53
N GLU A 415 -3.28 9.30 -18.62
CA GLU A 415 -3.47 8.43 -19.80
C GLU A 415 -3.23 6.95 -19.46
N LEU A 416 -2.25 6.66 -18.59
CA LEU A 416 -1.99 5.29 -18.10
C LEU A 416 -3.17 4.78 -17.26
N ALA A 417 -3.73 5.60 -16.37
CA ALA A 417 -4.83 5.21 -15.51
C ALA A 417 -6.10 4.87 -16.31
N GLU A 418 -6.41 5.62 -17.38
CA GLU A 418 -7.49 5.26 -18.32
C GLU A 418 -7.26 3.87 -18.93
N ARG A 419 -6.08 3.64 -19.53
CA ARG A 419 -5.72 2.34 -20.14
C ARG A 419 -5.69 1.19 -19.14
N LEU A 420 -5.32 1.46 -17.89
CA LEU A 420 -5.36 0.50 -16.80
C LEU A 420 -6.81 0.13 -16.49
N MET A 421 -7.71 1.11 -16.35
CA MET A 421 -9.13 0.86 -16.09
C MET A 421 -9.80 0.09 -17.23
N GLU A 422 -9.47 0.38 -18.49
CA GLU A 422 -9.92 -0.42 -19.64
C GLU A 422 -9.57 -1.91 -19.46
N SER A 423 -8.35 -2.17 -18.99
CA SER A 423 -7.80 -3.52 -18.84
C SER A 423 -8.38 -4.22 -17.60
N VAL A 424 -8.59 -3.50 -16.50
CA VAL A 424 -9.30 -3.99 -15.32
C VAL A 424 -10.72 -4.40 -15.68
N VAL A 425 -11.46 -3.55 -16.40
CA VAL A 425 -12.82 -3.86 -16.86
C VAL A 425 -12.82 -5.11 -17.76
N ALA A 426 -11.87 -5.20 -18.71
CA ALA A 426 -11.78 -6.36 -19.58
C ALA A 426 -11.59 -7.69 -18.81
N VAL A 427 -10.62 -7.74 -17.88
CA VAL A 427 -10.33 -8.95 -17.08
C VAL A 427 -11.49 -9.31 -16.14
N THR A 428 -12.10 -8.31 -15.50
CA THR A 428 -13.17 -8.52 -14.51
C THR A 428 -14.48 -8.97 -15.16
N LEU A 429 -14.82 -8.44 -16.34
CA LEU A 429 -15.97 -8.89 -17.11
C LEU A 429 -15.76 -10.32 -17.66
N GLU A 430 -14.55 -10.64 -18.11
CA GLU A 430 -14.18 -12.01 -18.49
C GLU A 430 -14.39 -12.99 -17.31
N HIS A 431 -13.92 -12.63 -16.11
CA HIS A 431 -14.13 -13.45 -14.90
C HIS A 431 -15.61 -13.62 -14.54
N LEU A 432 -16.43 -12.58 -14.73
CA LEU A 432 -17.88 -12.67 -14.57
C LEU A 432 -18.59 -13.53 -15.64
N GLY A 433 -17.88 -13.93 -16.70
CA GLY A 433 -18.44 -14.66 -17.84
C GLY A 433 -19.36 -13.79 -18.70
N VAL A 434 -19.16 -12.48 -18.72
CA VAL A 434 -19.95 -11.51 -19.51
C VAL A 434 -19.06 -10.76 -20.49
N GLY A 435 -19.63 -10.35 -21.64
CA GLY A 435 -18.90 -9.57 -22.64
C GLY A 435 -18.09 -10.37 -23.66
N GLU A 436 -18.53 -11.59 -24.03
CA GLU A 436 -17.90 -12.33 -25.14
C GLU A 436 -18.04 -11.58 -26.49
N GLY A 437 -16.92 -11.08 -26.99
CA GLY A 437 -16.83 -10.43 -28.30
C GLY A 437 -15.50 -9.69 -28.46
N ILE A 438 -14.86 -9.85 -29.61
CA ILE A 438 -13.53 -9.31 -29.97
C ILE A 438 -13.57 -7.77 -30.05
N GLN A 439 -13.69 -7.06 -28.93
CA GLN A 439 -13.67 -5.59 -28.93
C GLN A 439 -12.48 -4.98 -28.19
N ASN A 440 -11.82 -5.71 -27.27
CA ASN A 440 -10.72 -5.14 -26.49
C ASN A 440 -9.52 -6.07 -26.27
N GLY A 441 -9.13 -6.81 -27.31
CA GLY A 441 -7.94 -7.68 -27.26
C GLY A 441 -6.66 -6.95 -26.88
N GLU A 442 -6.57 -5.64 -27.19
CA GLU A 442 -5.46 -4.80 -26.76
C GLU A 442 -5.50 -4.53 -25.24
N ALA A 443 -6.62 -4.02 -24.71
CA ALA A 443 -6.77 -3.76 -23.27
C ALA A 443 -6.56 -5.04 -22.45
N ARG A 444 -7.18 -6.15 -22.85
CA ARG A 444 -6.96 -7.45 -22.19
C ARG A 444 -5.51 -7.91 -22.30
N GLY A 445 -4.85 -7.65 -23.44
CA GLY A 445 -3.47 -8.00 -23.71
C GLY A 445 -2.44 -7.20 -22.90
N ARG A 446 -2.82 -6.07 -22.30
CA ARG A 446 -1.98 -5.34 -21.35
C ARG A 446 -1.91 -6.00 -19.97
N MET A 447 -2.83 -6.91 -19.63
CA MET A 447 -2.85 -7.64 -18.36
C MET A 447 -2.25 -9.04 -18.50
N VAL A 448 -1.03 -9.22 -18.00
CA VAL A 448 -0.32 -10.50 -18.01
C VAL A 448 -0.78 -11.34 -16.82
N GLU A 449 -1.43 -12.48 -17.05
CA GLU A 449 -1.75 -13.43 -15.98
C GLU A 449 -0.45 -14.09 -15.48
N VAL A 450 -0.13 -13.91 -14.20
CA VAL A 450 1.10 -14.43 -13.58
C VAL A 450 0.84 -15.56 -12.58
N LEU A 451 -0.42 -15.72 -12.16
CA LEU A 451 -0.86 -16.78 -11.25
C LEU A 451 -2.34 -17.12 -11.45
N ASP A 452 -2.67 -18.40 -11.48
CA ASP A 452 -4.01 -18.92 -11.17
C ASP A 452 -3.88 -19.95 -10.04
N ALA A 453 -4.28 -19.56 -8.84
CA ALA A 453 -4.21 -20.39 -7.63
C ALA A 453 -5.59 -20.89 -7.17
N GLY A 454 -6.63 -20.77 -8.00
CA GLY A 454 -8.00 -21.09 -7.63
C GLY A 454 -8.18 -22.53 -7.13
N GLU A 455 -7.41 -23.47 -7.67
CA GLU A 455 -7.39 -24.89 -7.25
C GLU A 455 -6.38 -25.20 -6.15
N LEU A 456 -5.37 -24.34 -5.95
CA LEU A 456 -4.33 -24.51 -4.92
C LEU A 456 -4.85 -24.13 -3.53
N LEU A 457 -5.71 -23.12 -3.47
CA LEU A 457 -6.33 -22.66 -2.22
C LEU A 457 -7.50 -23.58 -1.84
N GLY A 458 -7.55 -23.97 -0.56
CA GLY A 458 -8.65 -24.77 -0.03
C GLY A 458 -10.01 -24.14 -0.36
N LYS A 459 -10.98 -24.94 -0.82
CA LYS A 459 -12.32 -24.44 -1.14
C LYS A 459 -12.92 -23.73 0.07
N SER A 460 -13.20 -22.44 -0.08
CA SER A 460 -13.89 -21.67 0.96
C SER A 460 -15.38 -21.93 0.81
N ASN A 461 -16.03 -22.30 1.92
CA ASN A 461 -17.49 -22.42 1.99
C ASN A 461 -18.13 -21.09 2.41
N ILE A 462 -17.39 -19.96 2.36
CA ILE A 462 -17.94 -18.64 2.65
C ILE A 462 -18.92 -18.28 1.52
N THR A 463 -20.20 -18.37 1.84
CA THR A 463 -21.30 -17.97 0.94
C THR A 463 -21.77 -16.54 1.18
N GLU A 464 -21.44 -15.99 2.34
CA GLU A 464 -21.84 -14.65 2.79
C GLU A 464 -20.66 -13.96 3.44
N ILE A 465 -20.38 -12.73 3.01
CA ILE A 465 -19.47 -11.81 3.69
C ILE A 465 -20.34 -11.03 4.68
N LEU A 466 -20.25 -11.36 5.97
CA LEU A 466 -21.03 -10.69 7.00
C LEU A 466 -20.45 -9.29 7.21
N PRO A 467 -21.25 -8.23 7.14
CA PRO A 467 -20.80 -6.92 7.59
C PRO A 467 -20.46 -7.00 9.07
N GLY A 468 -19.32 -6.43 9.48
CA GLY A 468 -19.04 -6.19 10.89
C GLY A 468 -20.24 -5.47 11.51
N ALA A 469 -20.63 -5.85 12.74
CA ALA A 469 -21.75 -5.20 13.40
C ALA A 469 -21.46 -3.69 13.51
N LEU A 470 -22.35 -2.88 12.94
CA LEU A 470 -22.37 -1.42 13.07
C LEU A 470 -22.36 -0.99 14.54
#